data_AF-A0A9X2I358-F1
#
_entry.id   AF-A0A9X2I358-F1
#
_cell.length_a   1.000
_cell.length_b   1.000
_cell.length_c   1.000
_cell.angle_alpha   90.00
_cell.angle_beta   90.00
_cell.angle_gamma   90.00
#
_symmetry.space_group_name_H-M   'P 1'
#
loop_
_entity.id
_entity.type
_entity.pdbx_description
1 polymer ?
#
loop_
_entity_poly.entity_id
_entity_poly.type
_entity_poly.pdbx_seq_one_letter_code
_entity_poly.pdbx_strand_id
1 'polypeptide(L)'
;MNFGIHNSKLDRDLMKAISRKEIVISKTAINLIFHLLPYVDHDGSIHLDEELIRKRMFCERRSFRRAFDELCEITFKDKKLLTFENGYYVSNFHLSTKGADSYLKHLPIFNSPEFLELTLNQTRLFLYVATLNVWNQDTKVAIENLYKNKLQNDKYGMPVYHSYQDMVDDLFYLIDNGFVSARLPGETSELDKNNSNYKELFNQMCGFVNNKKKRTSKYKKNNHVIGLKVATETYQQPAISNKASEAEIRLLAEKHHMFHEDMKQDTFNMFIGNKKKLMQQFEEAGLNIYRASLEKYFAEKHENIVYYDLKNKAVNYFVDFYLLEEIKKVILSALKFETVKTRGEEFTSQYSFKEGHIHGLVNYFIANSSEEHKVLIDQDIQLIQEAHEVMSSRTAKAPWTDLSDSITAAFVKHTYTVKGMFEEECKKNGIDNADILFEKIDEKELIVSLASNSLLSQQKKADEEAQKLKQIVRFFRKKRIPLRMNAKLLEKQEQERREQQNKQRTHKSNFDWLEQR
;
A
#
# COMPACT_ATOMS: atom_id res chain seq x y z
N MET A 1 7.82 -15.11 7.71
CA MET A 1 8.03 -15.41 6.27
C MET A 1 8.92 -14.31 5.75
N ASN A 2 10.02 -14.59 5.03
CA ASN A 2 10.84 -13.51 4.46
C ASN A 2 10.15 -12.98 3.20
N PHE A 3 9.61 -11.77 3.27
CA PHE A 3 8.94 -11.14 2.14
C PHE A 3 9.97 -10.41 1.27
N GLY A 4 10.03 -10.73 -0.03
CA GLY A 4 10.82 -9.99 -1.02
C GLY A 4 10.07 -8.78 -1.58
N ILE A 5 10.78 -7.94 -2.35
CA ILE A 5 10.32 -6.69 -3.03
C ILE A 5 9.19 -6.93 -4.06
N HIS A 6 8.71 -8.16 -4.21
CA HIS A 6 7.72 -8.55 -5.20
C HIS A 6 6.29 -8.33 -4.71
N ASN A 7 5.36 -8.09 -5.64
CA ASN A 7 3.94 -7.95 -5.33
C ASN A 7 3.41 -9.21 -4.63
N SER A 8 2.62 -9.01 -3.57
CA SER A 8 1.84 -10.05 -2.91
C SER A 8 0.98 -10.82 -3.93
N LYS A 9 0.96 -12.16 -3.83
CA LYS A 9 0.13 -13.05 -4.66
C LYS A 9 -0.74 -13.91 -3.76
N LEU A 10 -1.92 -14.29 -4.21
CA LEU A 10 -2.79 -15.21 -3.47
C LEU A 10 -2.16 -16.61 -3.37
N ASP A 11 -2.31 -17.29 -2.23
CA ASP A 11 -1.85 -18.68 -2.05
C ASP A 11 -2.68 -19.66 -2.92
N ARG A 12 -2.03 -20.39 -3.84
CA ARG A 12 -2.69 -21.38 -4.73
C ARG A 12 -3.41 -22.43 -3.93
N ASP A 13 -2.75 -22.89 -2.87
CA ASP A 13 -3.22 -24.01 -2.09
C ASP A 13 -4.48 -23.58 -1.36
N LEU A 14 -4.54 -22.35 -0.89
CA LEU A 14 -5.76 -21.77 -0.33
C LEU A 14 -6.87 -21.69 -1.38
N MET A 15 -6.60 -21.12 -2.56
CA MET A 15 -7.61 -21.00 -3.62
C MET A 15 -8.11 -22.39 -4.07
N LYS A 16 -7.23 -23.39 -4.09
CA LYS A 16 -7.56 -24.78 -4.38
C LYS A 16 -8.38 -25.42 -3.25
N ALA A 17 -8.06 -25.16 -1.99
CA ALA A 17 -8.82 -25.64 -0.86
C ALA A 17 -10.24 -25.03 -0.83
N ILE A 18 -10.36 -23.74 -1.14
CA ILE A 18 -11.65 -23.05 -1.29
C ILE A 18 -12.47 -23.66 -2.45
N SER A 19 -11.85 -23.85 -3.62
CA SER A 19 -12.52 -24.39 -4.81
C SER A 19 -13.05 -25.81 -4.59
N ARG A 20 -12.33 -26.61 -3.79
CA ARG A 20 -12.69 -27.98 -3.46
C ARG A 20 -13.57 -28.12 -2.22
N LYS A 21 -13.96 -27.00 -1.58
CA LYS A 21 -14.74 -26.98 -0.34
C LYS A 21 -14.03 -27.73 0.81
N GLU A 22 -12.70 -27.75 0.80
CA GLU A 22 -11.89 -28.19 1.93
C GLU A 22 -11.92 -27.14 3.05
N ILE A 23 -12.15 -25.87 2.69
CA ILE A 23 -12.41 -24.77 3.62
C ILE A 23 -13.85 -24.30 3.42
N VAL A 24 -14.60 -24.24 4.53
CA VAL A 24 -15.96 -23.68 4.54
C VAL A 24 -15.83 -22.17 4.70
N ILE A 25 -16.01 -21.46 3.58
CA ILE A 25 -15.95 -20.01 3.51
C ILE A 25 -17.12 -19.49 2.68
N SER A 26 -17.69 -18.35 3.09
CA SER A 26 -18.78 -17.67 2.39
C SER A 26 -18.30 -17.00 1.11
N LYS A 27 -19.23 -16.81 0.16
CA LYS A 27 -18.95 -16.08 -1.08
C LYS A 27 -18.44 -14.66 -0.81
N THR A 28 -19.06 -13.96 0.14
CA THR A 28 -18.67 -12.59 0.49
C THR A 28 -17.25 -12.53 1.04
N ALA A 29 -16.82 -13.50 1.85
CA ALA A 29 -15.44 -13.60 2.34
C ALA A 29 -14.45 -13.94 1.22
N ILE A 30 -14.81 -14.80 0.27
CA ILE A 30 -13.99 -15.05 -0.94
C ILE A 30 -13.82 -13.75 -1.75
N ASN A 31 -14.91 -13.01 -1.98
CA ASN A 31 -14.85 -11.73 -2.70
C ASN A 31 -13.98 -10.73 -1.93
N LEU A 32 -14.09 -10.69 -0.60
CA LEU A 32 -13.26 -9.84 0.25
C LEU A 32 -11.77 -10.16 0.09
N ILE A 33 -11.38 -11.45 0.11
CA ILE A 33 -9.98 -11.87 -0.16
C ILE A 33 -9.45 -11.24 -1.45
N PHE A 34 -10.24 -11.27 -2.53
CA PHE A 34 -9.85 -10.69 -3.80
C PHE A 34 -9.74 -9.16 -3.77
N HIS A 35 -10.70 -8.49 -3.14
CA HIS A 35 -10.69 -7.03 -3.01
C HIS A 35 -9.55 -6.50 -2.14
N LEU A 36 -9.06 -7.31 -1.19
CA LEU A 36 -7.95 -6.93 -0.30
C LEU A 36 -6.58 -7.01 -1.00
N LEU A 37 -6.44 -7.78 -2.09
CA LEU A 37 -5.16 -8.04 -2.76
C LEU A 37 -4.33 -6.78 -3.12
N PRO A 38 -4.91 -5.68 -3.65
CA PRO A 38 -4.15 -4.43 -3.87
C PRO A 38 -3.61 -3.77 -2.61
N TYR A 39 -4.22 -4.03 -1.46
CA TYR A 39 -4.02 -3.28 -0.23
C TYR A 39 -3.11 -3.99 0.76
N VAL A 40 -2.66 -5.20 0.40
CA VAL A 40 -1.72 -5.98 1.20
C VAL A 40 -0.31 -5.54 0.87
N ASP A 41 0.37 -5.02 1.89
CA ASP A 41 1.75 -4.58 1.83
C ASP A 41 2.73 -5.77 1.87
N HIS A 42 4.02 -5.47 1.75
CA HIS A 42 5.06 -6.48 1.67
C HIS A 42 5.13 -7.37 2.90
N ASP A 43 4.79 -6.91 4.10
CA ASP A 43 4.78 -7.70 5.34
C ASP A 43 3.45 -8.43 5.58
N GLY A 44 2.49 -8.32 4.66
CA GLY A 44 1.15 -8.85 4.82
C GLY A 44 0.17 -7.89 5.52
N SER A 45 0.65 -6.76 6.05
CA SER A 45 -0.21 -5.74 6.65
C SER A 45 -1.15 -5.16 5.60
N ILE A 46 -2.42 -4.98 5.97
CA ILE A 46 -3.45 -4.47 5.07
C ILE A 46 -3.80 -3.04 5.45
N HIS A 47 -3.52 -2.13 4.52
CA HIS A 47 -3.82 -0.70 4.66
C HIS A 47 -5.10 -0.41 3.89
N LEU A 48 -6.25 -0.45 4.57
CA LEU A 48 -7.54 -0.18 3.94
C LEU A 48 -8.51 0.63 4.80
N ASP A 49 -9.36 1.40 4.11
CA ASP A 49 -10.60 1.95 4.66
C ASP A 49 -11.72 0.90 4.46
N GLU A 50 -12.21 0.33 5.57
CA GLU A 50 -13.28 -0.68 5.58
C GLU A 50 -14.54 -0.20 4.84
N GLU A 51 -14.93 1.07 5.02
CA GLU A 51 -16.12 1.62 4.38
C GLU A 51 -15.95 1.78 2.87
N LEU A 52 -14.73 2.14 2.42
CA LEU A 52 -14.41 2.21 1.00
C LEU A 52 -14.51 0.83 0.34
N ILE A 53 -13.92 -0.21 0.95
CA ILE A 53 -13.98 -1.58 0.40
C ILE A 53 -15.41 -2.09 0.40
N ARG A 54 -16.14 -1.89 1.49
CA ARG A 54 -17.56 -2.27 1.57
C ARG A 54 -18.38 -1.67 0.44
N LYS A 55 -18.21 -0.36 0.14
CA LYS A 55 -18.89 0.31 -0.96
C LYS A 55 -18.54 -0.29 -2.32
N ARG A 56 -17.27 -0.63 -2.55
CA ARG A 56 -16.81 -1.26 -3.81
C ARG A 56 -17.32 -2.68 -4.01
N MET A 57 -17.52 -3.41 -2.91
CA MET A 57 -18.11 -4.74 -2.92
C MET A 57 -19.64 -4.74 -3.10
N PHE A 58 -20.26 -3.56 -3.15
CA PHE A 58 -21.72 -3.39 -3.16
C PHE A 58 -22.42 -4.18 -2.05
N CYS A 59 -21.79 -4.29 -0.87
CA CYS A 59 -22.28 -5.14 0.20
C CYS A 59 -22.81 -4.33 1.41
N GLU A 60 -23.79 -4.91 2.09
CA GLU A 60 -24.31 -4.37 3.34
C GLU A 60 -23.26 -4.44 4.45
N ARG A 61 -23.28 -3.47 5.37
CA ARG A 61 -22.34 -3.40 6.50
C ARG A 61 -22.32 -4.67 7.35
N ARG A 62 -23.49 -5.27 7.57
CA ARG A 62 -23.60 -6.54 8.32
C ARG A 62 -22.93 -7.70 7.61
N SER A 63 -23.12 -7.82 6.30
CA SER A 63 -22.52 -8.88 5.48
C SER A 63 -21.02 -8.71 5.34
N PHE A 64 -20.55 -7.47 5.17
CA PHE A 64 -19.13 -7.14 5.19
C PHE A 64 -18.47 -7.53 6.50
N ARG A 65 -19.06 -7.12 7.63
CA ARG A 65 -18.51 -7.43 8.95
C ARG A 65 -18.45 -8.93 9.21
N ARG A 66 -19.50 -9.67 8.86
CA ARG A 66 -19.52 -11.14 8.94
C ARG A 66 -18.41 -11.78 8.11
N ALA A 67 -18.22 -11.33 6.87
CA ALA A 67 -17.16 -11.84 6.00
C ALA A 67 -15.77 -11.53 6.59
N PHE A 68 -15.61 -10.37 7.21
CA PHE A 68 -14.38 -9.99 7.88
C PHE A 68 -14.10 -10.86 9.11
N ASP A 69 -15.08 -11.01 10.00
CA ASP A 69 -14.98 -11.86 11.19
C ASP A 69 -14.72 -13.33 10.80
N GLU A 70 -15.38 -13.82 9.74
CA GLU A 70 -15.15 -15.16 9.18
C GLU A 70 -13.69 -15.37 8.75
N LEU A 71 -13.07 -14.39 8.07
CA LEU A 71 -11.64 -14.46 7.73
C LEU A 71 -10.73 -14.44 8.97
N CYS A 72 -11.16 -13.82 10.07
CA CYS A 72 -10.44 -13.83 11.35
C CYS A 72 -10.61 -15.14 12.16
N GLU A 73 -11.58 -15.98 11.80
CA GLU A 73 -11.88 -17.23 12.50
C GLU A 73 -11.38 -18.46 11.74
N ILE A 74 -11.45 -18.45 10.40
CA ILE A 74 -11.03 -19.57 9.56
C ILE A 74 -9.51 -19.76 9.63
N THR A 75 -9.09 -20.99 9.90
CA THR A 75 -7.69 -21.40 9.92
C THR A 75 -7.33 -22.22 8.68
N PHE A 76 -6.18 -21.91 8.07
CA PHE A 76 -5.56 -22.67 6.99
C PHE A 76 -4.06 -22.83 7.27
N LYS A 77 -3.53 -24.06 7.20
CA LYS A 77 -2.12 -24.39 7.54
C LYS A 77 -1.70 -23.80 8.91
N ASP A 78 -2.52 -24.05 9.92
CA ASP A 78 -2.34 -23.60 11.32
C ASP A 78 -2.30 -22.07 11.53
N LYS A 79 -2.75 -21.28 10.54
CA LYS A 79 -2.87 -19.82 10.63
C LYS A 79 -4.26 -19.34 10.27
N LYS A 80 -4.77 -18.36 11.03
CA LYS A 80 -6.00 -17.65 10.66
C LYS A 80 -5.79 -16.86 9.38
N LEU A 81 -6.78 -16.81 8.49
CA LEU A 81 -6.64 -16.09 7.22
C LEU A 81 -6.36 -14.59 7.42
N LEU A 82 -7.01 -13.97 8.42
CA LEU A 82 -6.68 -12.65 8.92
C LEU A 82 -6.32 -12.69 10.40
N THR A 83 -5.27 -11.98 10.78
CA THR A 83 -4.91 -11.71 12.18
C THR A 83 -4.88 -10.19 12.42
N PHE A 84 -5.07 -9.76 13.67
CA PHE A 84 -4.90 -8.36 14.05
C PHE A 84 -3.65 -8.25 14.90
N GLU A 85 -2.63 -7.58 14.38
CA GLU A 85 -1.29 -7.51 14.96
C GLU A 85 -0.80 -6.06 14.87
N ASN A 86 -0.27 -5.52 15.96
CA ASN A 86 0.34 -4.19 16.01
C ASN A 86 -0.55 -3.05 15.47
N GLY A 87 -1.87 -3.16 15.65
CA GLY A 87 -2.83 -2.14 15.19
C GLY A 87 -3.30 -2.29 13.74
N TYR A 88 -2.82 -3.30 13.02
CA TYR A 88 -3.15 -3.56 11.64
C TYR A 88 -3.73 -4.96 11.45
N TYR A 89 -4.54 -5.15 10.42
CA TYR A 89 -4.88 -6.50 9.97
C TYR A 89 -3.74 -7.05 9.12
N VAL A 90 -3.35 -8.29 9.36
CA VAL A 90 -2.32 -9.00 8.63
C VAL A 90 -2.96 -10.13 7.85
N SER A 91 -2.69 -10.18 6.55
CA SER A 91 -3.15 -11.23 5.66
C SER A 91 -2.20 -12.43 5.68
N ASN A 92 -2.75 -13.60 5.99
CA ASN A 92 -2.07 -14.90 5.84
C ASN A 92 -2.48 -15.68 4.59
N PHE A 93 -3.31 -15.09 3.71
CA PHE A 93 -3.71 -15.69 2.43
C PHE A 93 -2.89 -15.19 1.22
N HIS A 94 -1.90 -14.34 1.49
CA HIS A 94 -0.94 -13.86 0.50
C HIS A 94 0.44 -14.46 0.73
N LEU A 95 1.14 -14.74 -0.36
CA LEU A 95 2.53 -15.18 -0.37
C LEU A 95 3.39 -14.09 -1.03
N SER A 96 4.53 -13.80 -0.43
CA SER A 96 5.62 -13.13 -1.16
C SER A 96 6.48 -14.18 -1.81
N THR A 97 6.56 -14.11 -3.13
CA THR A 97 7.39 -15.04 -3.90
C THR A 97 8.20 -14.27 -4.93
N LYS A 98 9.43 -14.73 -5.17
CA LYS A 98 10.24 -14.38 -6.36
C LYS A 98 9.74 -15.09 -7.64
N GLY A 99 8.60 -15.79 -7.57
CA GLY A 99 8.13 -16.74 -8.57
C GLY A 99 7.34 -16.12 -9.73
N ALA A 100 7.09 -16.95 -10.74
CA ALA A 100 6.47 -16.58 -12.02
C ALA A 100 5.14 -15.81 -11.89
N ASP A 101 4.91 -14.96 -12.87
CA ASP A 101 3.93 -13.88 -12.91
C ASP A 101 2.45 -14.29 -12.98
N SER A 102 2.12 -15.58 -13.10
CA SER A 102 0.76 -16.02 -13.37
C SER A 102 0.27 -17.10 -12.42
N TYR A 103 -0.02 -16.74 -11.17
CA TYR A 103 -1.28 -17.07 -10.51
C TYR A 103 -1.20 -16.40 -9.13
N LEU A 104 -2.04 -15.45 -8.80
CA LEU A 104 -2.79 -14.61 -9.70
C LEU A 104 -2.31 -13.19 -9.43
N LYS A 105 -1.85 -12.55 -10.50
CA LYS A 105 -1.88 -11.09 -10.59
C LYS A 105 -3.31 -10.64 -10.26
N HIS A 106 -3.46 -9.52 -9.56
CA HIS A 106 -4.79 -8.98 -9.28
C HIS A 106 -5.48 -8.60 -10.59
N LEU A 107 -6.40 -9.45 -11.04
CA LEU A 107 -7.13 -9.23 -12.28
C LEU A 107 -8.27 -8.22 -12.07
N PRO A 108 -8.48 -7.28 -13.00
CA PRO A 108 -9.61 -6.36 -12.96
C PRO A 108 -10.95 -7.06 -12.78
N ILE A 109 -11.12 -8.23 -13.38
CA ILE A 109 -12.36 -9.03 -13.33
C ILE A 109 -12.82 -9.34 -11.91
N PHE A 110 -11.92 -9.47 -10.93
CA PHE A 110 -12.31 -9.74 -9.55
C PHE A 110 -13.12 -8.62 -8.90
N ASN A 111 -13.01 -7.39 -9.43
CA ASN A 111 -13.75 -6.23 -8.96
C ASN A 111 -14.96 -5.92 -9.87
N SER A 112 -15.24 -6.74 -10.87
CA SER A 112 -16.34 -6.47 -11.81
C SER A 112 -17.68 -6.88 -11.19
N PRO A 113 -18.78 -6.14 -11.44
CA PRO A 113 -20.11 -6.52 -10.96
C PRO A 113 -20.50 -7.95 -11.36
N GLU A 114 -20.17 -8.35 -12.59
CA GLU A 114 -20.48 -9.67 -13.14
C GLU A 114 -19.81 -10.80 -12.34
N PHE A 115 -18.55 -10.60 -11.92
CA PHE A 115 -17.85 -11.57 -11.08
C PHE A 115 -18.42 -11.60 -9.65
N LEU A 116 -18.76 -10.43 -9.10
CA LEU A 116 -19.35 -10.32 -7.77
C LEU A 116 -20.74 -10.96 -7.67
N GLU A 117 -21.47 -11.06 -8.78
CA GLU A 117 -22.79 -11.69 -8.85
C GLU A 117 -22.74 -13.22 -8.93
N LEU A 118 -21.62 -13.83 -9.35
CA LEU A 118 -21.45 -15.30 -9.47
C LEU A 118 -21.92 -16.09 -8.25
N THR A 119 -22.61 -17.22 -8.40
CA THR A 119 -22.95 -18.06 -7.25
C THR A 119 -21.69 -18.60 -6.57
N LEU A 120 -21.79 -19.05 -5.30
CA LEU A 120 -20.64 -19.63 -4.59
C LEU A 120 -20.01 -20.81 -5.35
N ASN A 121 -20.82 -21.62 -6.02
CA ASN A 121 -20.34 -22.76 -6.79
C ASN A 121 -19.66 -22.30 -8.09
N GLN A 122 -20.21 -21.31 -8.79
CA GLN A 122 -19.57 -20.68 -9.95
C GLN A 122 -18.21 -20.07 -9.58
N THR A 123 -18.13 -19.35 -8.46
CA THR A 123 -16.85 -18.84 -7.94
C THR A 123 -15.89 -20.01 -7.68
N ARG A 124 -16.32 -21.07 -7.00
CA ARG A 124 -15.46 -22.25 -6.76
C ARG A 124 -15.00 -22.92 -8.06
N LEU A 125 -15.86 -23.03 -9.07
CA LEU A 125 -15.51 -23.59 -10.37
C LEU A 125 -14.48 -22.71 -11.09
N PHE A 126 -14.68 -21.40 -11.08
CA PHE A 126 -13.68 -20.45 -11.59
C PHE A 126 -12.34 -20.62 -10.87
N LEU A 127 -12.34 -20.67 -9.54
CA LEU A 127 -11.12 -20.87 -8.73
C LEU A 127 -10.43 -22.20 -9.04
N TYR A 128 -11.19 -23.26 -9.25
CA TYR A 128 -10.65 -24.55 -9.64
C TYR A 128 -9.91 -24.41 -10.97
N VAL A 129 -10.55 -23.84 -12.00
CA VAL A 129 -9.94 -23.63 -13.31
C VAL A 129 -8.70 -22.73 -13.20
N ALA A 130 -8.79 -21.62 -12.48
CA ALA A 130 -7.69 -20.68 -12.28
C ALA A 130 -6.49 -21.29 -11.54
N THR A 131 -6.71 -22.35 -10.76
CA THR A 131 -5.63 -23.07 -10.03
C THR A 131 -5.12 -24.32 -10.74
N LEU A 132 -5.67 -24.70 -11.90
CA LEU A 132 -5.21 -25.86 -12.67
C LEU A 132 -3.79 -25.68 -13.20
N ASN A 133 -3.51 -24.53 -13.83
CA ASN A 133 -2.24 -24.25 -14.48
C ASN A 133 -1.81 -22.80 -14.31
N VAL A 134 -0.56 -22.63 -13.88
CA VAL A 134 0.09 -21.32 -13.68
C VAL A 134 0.10 -20.55 -15.00
N TRP A 135 0.48 -21.16 -16.11
CA TRP A 135 0.68 -20.47 -17.39
C TRP A 135 -0.60 -20.31 -18.22
N ASN A 136 -1.76 -20.59 -17.63
CA ASN A 136 -3.07 -20.58 -18.28
C ASN A 136 -3.12 -21.39 -19.60
N GLN A 137 -2.35 -22.48 -19.68
CA GLN A 137 -2.44 -23.43 -20.79
C GLN A 137 -3.63 -24.37 -20.57
N ASP A 138 -4.17 -24.88 -21.68
CA ASP A 138 -5.29 -25.83 -21.65
C ASP A 138 -4.94 -27.05 -20.79
N THR A 139 -5.64 -27.17 -19.67
CA THR A 139 -5.44 -28.29 -18.74
C THR A 139 -6.46 -29.36 -19.00
N LYS A 140 -5.98 -30.57 -19.27
CA LYS A 140 -6.82 -31.74 -19.51
C LYS A 140 -7.49 -32.18 -18.21
N VAL A 141 -8.82 -32.06 -18.16
CA VAL A 141 -9.65 -32.45 -17.01
C VAL A 141 -10.70 -33.45 -17.48
N ALA A 142 -10.78 -34.59 -16.80
CA ALA A 142 -11.90 -35.50 -16.98
C ALA A 142 -13.17 -34.86 -16.40
N ILE A 143 -14.25 -34.82 -17.17
CA ILE A 143 -15.51 -34.21 -16.77
C ILE A 143 -16.10 -34.86 -15.51
N GLU A 144 -15.89 -36.16 -15.35
CA GLU A 144 -16.23 -36.90 -14.12
C GLU A 144 -15.52 -36.39 -12.87
N ASN A 145 -14.44 -35.61 -12.98
CA ASN A 145 -13.83 -35.00 -11.81
C ASN A 145 -14.59 -33.75 -11.35
N LEU A 146 -15.40 -33.11 -12.19
CA LEU A 146 -16.04 -31.83 -11.88
C LEU A 146 -17.34 -31.96 -11.06
N TYR A 147 -17.87 -33.17 -10.88
CA TYR A 147 -19.08 -33.42 -10.09
C TYR A 147 -18.99 -34.75 -9.33
N LYS A 148 -19.78 -34.91 -8.27
CA LYS A 148 -19.81 -36.14 -7.46
C LYS A 148 -20.31 -37.32 -8.30
N ASN A 149 -19.45 -38.33 -8.44
CA ASN A 149 -19.81 -39.62 -9.02
C ASN A 149 -18.78 -40.69 -8.63
N LYS A 150 -19.06 -41.96 -8.96
CA LYS A 150 -18.20 -43.11 -8.61
C LYS A 150 -16.82 -43.10 -9.28
N LEU A 151 -16.62 -42.31 -10.33
CA LEU A 151 -15.38 -42.21 -11.10
C LEU A 151 -14.56 -40.96 -10.75
N GLN A 152 -15.06 -40.13 -9.83
CA GLN A 152 -14.37 -38.93 -9.37
C GLN A 152 -13.06 -39.31 -8.68
N ASN A 153 -11.98 -38.61 -9.03
CA ASN A 153 -10.69 -38.78 -8.39
C ASN A 153 -10.61 -37.93 -7.11
N ASP A 154 -10.31 -38.54 -5.97
CA ASP A 154 -10.22 -37.85 -4.67
C ASP A 154 -9.14 -36.77 -4.60
N LYS A 155 -8.12 -36.80 -5.47
CA LYS A 155 -7.04 -35.81 -5.51
C LYS A 155 -7.32 -34.64 -6.45
N TYR A 156 -8.08 -34.87 -7.52
CA TYR A 156 -8.29 -33.89 -8.60
C TYR A 156 -9.75 -33.47 -8.76
N GLY A 157 -10.67 -34.06 -8.00
CA GLY A 157 -12.10 -33.83 -8.08
C GLY A 157 -12.58 -32.57 -7.38
N MET A 158 -13.68 -32.02 -7.88
CA MET A 158 -14.52 -31.00 -7.27
C MET A 158 -15.76 -31.62 -6.63
N PRO A 159 -15.80 -31.80 -5.30
CA PRO A 159 -16.94 -32.39 -4.60
C PRO A 159 -18.07 -31.37 -4.35
N VAL A 160 -18.13 -30.28 -5.10
CA VAL A 160 -19.09 -29.19 -4.89
C VAL A 160 -20.42 -29.48 -5.59
N TYR A 161 -20.37 -30.06 -6.78
CA TYR A 161 -21.54 -30.35 -7.60
C TYR A 161 -22.09 -31.74 -7.33
N HIS A 162 -23.40 -31.84 -7.14
CA HIS A 162 -24.08 -33.11 -6.87
C HIS A 162 -24.48 -33.86 -8.15
N SER A 163 -24.70 -33.12 -9.24
CA SER A 163 -25.08 -33.69 -10.54
C SER A 163 -24.23 -33.11 -11.66
N TYR A 164 -24.28 -33.79 -12.82
CA TYR A 164 -23.68 -33.27 -14.05
C TYR A 164 -24.36 -31.98 -14.51
N GLN A 165 -25.70 -31.91 -14.40
CA GLN A 165 -26.47 -30.76 -14.89
C GLN A 165 -26.08 -29.48 -14.14
N ASP A 166 -26.05 -29.52 -12.81
CA ASP A 166 -25.65 -28.37 -11.99
C ASP A 166 -24.25 -27.86 -12.35
N MET A 167 -23.32 -28.79 -12.61
CA MET A 167 -21.94 -28.47 -12.99
C MET A 167 -21.87 -27.83 -14.37
N VAL A 168 -22.60 -28.39 -15.34
CA VAL A 168 -22.58 -27.90 -16.73
C VAL A 168 -23.28 -26.57 -16.88
N ASP A 169 -24.37 -26.34 -16.16
CA ASP A 169 -25.07 -25.05 -16.16
C ASP A 169 -24.14 -23.93 -15.66
N ASP A 170 -23.41 -24.17 -14.57
CA ASP A 170 -22.40 -23.23 -14.06
C ASP A 170 -21.19 -23.09 -15.01
N LEU A 171 -20.72 -24.18 -15.61
CA LEU A 171 -19.62 -24.13 -16.57
C LEU A 171 -19.98 -23.32 -17.81
N PHE A 172 -21.17 -23.54 -18.38
CA PHE A 172 -21.66 -22.76 -19.51
C PHE A 172 -21.90 -21.31 -19.14
N TYR A 173 -22.40 -21.02 -17.94
CA TYR A 173 -22.48 -19.64 -17.46
C TYR A 173 -21.11 -18.96 -17.47
N LEU A 174 -20.06 -19.64 -16.97
CA LEU A 174 -18.71 -19.09 -16.96
C LEU A 174 -18.10 -18.91 -18.36
N ILE A 175 -18.44 -19.80 -19.30
CA ILE A 175 -18.02 -19.69 -20.71
C ILE A 175 -18.75 -18.54 -21.41
N ASP A 176 -20.07 -18.46 -21.28
CA ASP A 176 -20.91 -17.43 -21.93
C ASP A 176 -20.50 -16.01 -21.49
N ASN A 177 -20.06 -15.86 -20.24
CA ASN A 177 -19.59 -14.59 -19.69
C ASN A 177 -18.08 -14.35 -19.88
N GLY A 178 -17.35 -15.22 -20.58
CA GLY A 178 -15.94 -15.02 -20.89
C GLY A 178 -15.00 -15.14 -19.67
N PHE A 179 -15.40 -15.83 -18.61
CA PHE A 179 -14.53 -16.09 -17.46
C PHE A 179 -13.59 -17.29 -17.73
N VAL A 180 -14.10 -18.32 -18.39
CA VAL A 180 -13.40 -19.60 -18.63
C VAL A 180 -13.52 -19.97 -20.11
N SER A 181 -12.45 -20.53 -20.67
CA SER A 181 -12.47 -21.20 -21.96
C SER A 181 -12.45 -22.72 -21.78
N ALA A 182 -13.25 -23.41 -22.58
CA ALA A 182 -13.26 -24.87 -22.65
C ALA A 182 -12.95 -25.35 -24.08
N ARG A 183 -12.19 -26.43 -24.22
CA ARG A 183 -11.89 -27.08 -25.50
C ARG A 183 -12.29 -28.54 -25.44
N LEU A 184 -13.00 -29.00 -26.48
CA LEU A 184 -13.34 -30.41 -26.62
C LEU A 184 -12.14 -31.24 -27.10
N PRO A 185 -12.05 -32.52 -26.72
CA PRO A 185 -10.94 -33.36 -27.16
C PRO A 185 -10.96 -33.55 -28.68
N GLY A 186 -9.83 -33.25 -29.33
CA GLY A 186 -9.67 -33.34 -30.77
C GLY A 186 -10.01 -32.06 -31.54
N GLU A 187 -10.66 -31.09 -30.90
CA GLU A 187 -10.93 -29.77 -31.49
C GLU A 187 -9.71 -28.84 -31.33
N THR A 188 -9.49 -27.98 -32.32
CA THR A 188 -8.47 -26.91 -32.26
C THR A 188 -9.04 -25.61 -31.70
N SER A 189 -10.34 -25.37 -31.90
CA SER A 189 -11.06 -24.18 -31.45
C SER A 189 -11.59 -24.34 -30.01
N GLU A 190 -11.75 -23.19 -29.35
CA GLU A 190 -12.42 -23.11 -28.05
C GLU A 190 -13.94 -23.11 -28.23
N LEU A 191 -14.66 -23.58 -27.22
CA LEU A 191 -16.10 -23.42 -27.13
C LEU A 191 -16.39 -21.94 -26.84
N ASP A 192 -17.19 -21.34 -27.70
CA ASP A 192 -17.53 -19.92 -27.65
C ASP A 192 -19.05 -19.78 -27.77
N LYS A 193 -19.60 -18.77 -27.07
CA LYS A 193 -21.00 -18.33 -27.16
C LYS A 193 -21.45 -18.01 -28.58
N ASN A 194 -20.50 -17.69 -29.47
CA ASN A 194 -20.77 -17.40 -30.87
C ASN A 194 -21.15 -18.63 -31.71
N ASN A 195 -20.96 -19.85 -31.19
CA ASN A 195 -21.41 -21.08 -31.83
C ASN A 195 -22.73 -21.56 -31.20
N SER A 196 -23.86 -21.33 -31.86
CA SER A 196 -25.20 -21.60 -31.30
C SER A 196 -25.41 -23.04 -30.78
N ASN A 197 -24.64 -24.02 -31.26
CA ASN A 197 -24.82 -25.43 -30.91
C ASN A 197 -23.73 -25.98 -29.95
N TYR A 198 -22.86 -25.14 -29.39
CA TYR A 198 -21.72 -25.61 -28.60
C TYR A 198 -22.14 -26.40 -27.34
N LYS A 199 -23.27 -26.01 -26.71
CA LYS A 199 -23.81 -26.68 -25.51
C LYS A 199 -24.30 -28.10 -25.81
N GLU A 200 -25.00 -28.27 -26.93
CA GLU A 200 -25.46 -29.59 -27.38
C GLU A 200 -24.29 -30.48 -27.74
N LEU A 201 -23.30 -29.96 -28.45
CA LEU A 201 -22.07 -30.67 -28.81
C LEU A 201 -21.31 -31.14 -27.56
N PHE A 202 -21.16 -30.26 -26.57
CA PHE A 202 -20.55 -30.60 -25.30
C PHE A 202 -21.30 -31.74 -24.59
N ASN A 203 -22.63 -31.63 -24.45
CA ASN A 203 -23.45 -32.65 -23.80
C ASN A 203 -23.36 -34.01 -24.51
N GLN A 204 -23.45 -34.02 -25.84
CA GLN A 204 -23.32 -35.23 -26.65
C GLN A 204 -21.95 -35.90 -26.45
N MET A 205 -20.87 -35.12 -26.43
CA MET A 205 -19.50 -35.62 -26.18
C MET A 205 -19.33 -36.24 -24.80
N CYS A 206 -20.01 -35.69 -23.79
CA CYS A 206 -20.04 -36.23 -22.43
C CYS A 206 -20.91 -37.50 -22.28
N GLY A 207 -21.56 -37.94 -23.35
CA GLY A 207 -22.50 -39.06 -23.34
C GLY A 207 -23.87 -38.72 -22.77
N PHE A 208 -24.24 -37.44 -22.70
CA PHE A 208 -25.58 -36.98 -22.30
C PHE A 208 -26.42 -36.66 -23.55
N VAL A 209 -27.47 -37.45 -23.76
CA VAL A 209 -28.43 -37.25 -24.87
C VAL A 209 -29.82 -37.24 -24.27
N ASN A 210 -30.63 -36.22 -24.60
CA ASN A 210 -31.97 -36.02 -24.03
C ASN A 210 -31.98 -36.03 -22.49
N ASN A 211 -31.02 -35.33 -21.86
CA ASN A 211 -30.84 -35.23 -20.41
C ASN A 211 -30.61 -36.58 -19.69
N LYS A 212 -30.22 -37.63 -20.42
CA LYS A 212 -29.89 -38.94 -19.85
C LYS A 212 -28.45 -39.33 -20.17
N LYS A 213 -27.71 -39.74 -19.15
CA LYS A 213 -26.36 -40.30 -19.31
C LYS A 213 -26.46 -41.67 -19.97
N LYS A 214 -25.93 -41.80 -21.18
CA LYS A 214 -25.73 -43.10 -21.84
C LYS A 214 -24.47 -43.76 -21.31
N ARG A 215 -24.46 -45.10 -21.25
CA ARG A 215 -23.26 -45.88 -20.88
C ARG A 215 -22.17 -45.63 -21.92
N THR A 216 -21.11 -44.94 -21.53
CA THR A 216 -19.94 -44.71 -22.40
C THR A 216 -19.17 -46.01 -22.58
N SER A 217 -18.81 -46.34 -23.83
CA SER A 217 -17.97 -47.52 -24.12
C SER A 217 -16.54 -47.28 -23.64
N LYS A 218 -15.81 -48.37 -23.32
CA LYS A 218 -14.39 -48.31 -22.90
C LYS A 218 -13.50 -47.55 -23.91
N TYR A 219 -13.85 -47.60 -25.19
CA TYR A 219 -13.15 -46.93 -26.29
C TYR A 219 -13.42 -45.42 -26.40
N LYS A 220 -14.52 -44.92 -25.83
CA LYS A 220 -14.89 -43.49 -25.83
C LYS A 220 -14.49 -42.74 -24.55
N LYS A 221 -13.76 -43.39 -23.64
CA LYS A 221 -13.35 -42.81 -22.34
C LYS A 221 -12.49 -41.54 -22.49
N ASN A 222 -11.66 -41.46 -23.53
CA ASN A 222 -10.84 -40.28 -23.80
C ASN A 222 -11.65 -39.07 -24.29
N ASN A 223 -12.88 -39.28 -24.75
CA ASN A 223 -13.76 -38.20 -25.24
C ASN A 223 -14.35 -37.34 -24.10
N HIS A 224 -14.18 -37.80 -22.85
CA HIS A 224 -14.68 -37.11 -21.67
C HIS A 224 -13.62 -36.20 -21.02
N VAL A 225 -12.46 -36.02 -21.68
CA VAL A 225 -11.38 -35.16 -21.20
C VAL A 225 -11.42 -33.84 -21.96
N ILE A 226 -11.77 -32.76 -21.26
CA ILE A 226 -11.83 -31.41 -21.82
C ILE A 226 -10.59 -30.62 -21.45
N GLY A 227 -10.19 -29.68 -22.30
CA GLY A 227 -9.24 -28.64 -21.96
C GLY A 227 -9.95 -27.51 -21.24
N LEU A 228 -9.47 -27.11 -20.06
CA LEU A 228 -9.98 -25.95 -19.32
C LEU A 228 -8.84 -24.97 -19.05
N LYS A 229 -9.15 -23.68 -19.19
CA LYS A 229 -8.29 -22.56 -18.80
C LYS A 229 -9.13 -21.31 -18.51
N VAL A 230 -8.55 -20.32 -17.85
CA VAL A 230 -9.16 -18.98 -17.77
C VAL A 230 -9.21 -18.40 -19.17
N ALA A 231 -10.30 -17.71 -19.52
CA ALA A 231 -10.43 -17.13 -20.86
C ALA A 231 -9.24 -16.24 -21.20
N THR A 232 -8.77 -16.32 -22.44
CA THR A 232 -7.54 -15.64 -22.87
C THR A 232 -7.63 -14.13 -22.65
N GLU A 233 -8.78 -13.52 -22.97
CA GLU A 233 -9.04 -12.10 -22.77
C GLU A 233 -8.94 -11.71 -21.30
N THR A 234 -9.57 -12.48 -20.40
CA THR A 234 -9.54 -12.28 -18.95
C THR A 234 -8.13 -12.42 -18.39
N TYR A 235 -7.39 -13.43 -18.83
CA TYR A 235 -6.04 -13.71 -18.36
C TYR A 235 -5.00 -12.70 -18.85
N GLN A 236 -5.18 -12.14 -20.05
CA GLN A 236 -4.29 -11.14 -20.64
C GLN A 236 -4.55 -9.71 -20.13
N GLN A 237 -5.56 -9.50 -19.28
CA GLN A 237 -5.80 -8.19 -18.67
C GLN A 237 -4.59 -7.73 -17.85
N PRO A 238 -4.25 -6.42 -17.89
CA PRO A 238 -3.18 -5.88 -17.08
C PRO A 238 -3.52 -6.04 -15.60
N ALA A 239 -2.54 -6.50 -14.82
CA ALA A 239 -2.65 -6.58 -13.38
C ALA A 239 -2.90 -5.18 -12.79
N ILE A 240 -3.85 -5.08 -11.87
CA ILE A 240 -4.00 -3.87 -11.07
C ILE A 240 -2.76 -3.70 -10.18
N SER A 241 -2.23 -2.49 -10.13
CA SER A 241 -1.09 -2.15 -9.28
C SER A 241 -1.40 -2.33 -7.80
N ASN A 242 -0.38 -2.72 -7.02
CA ASN A 242 -0.46 -2.68 -5.57
C ASN A 242 -0.62 -1.22 -5.12
N LYS A 243 -1.60 -0.97 -4.26
CA LYS A 243 -1.99 0.33 -3.71
C LYS A 243 -1.73 0.43 -2.20
N ALA A 244 -1.10 -0.56 -1.58
CA ALA A 244 -0.89 -0.61 -0.14
C ALA A 244 -0.14 0.63 0.38
N SER A 245 0.96 1.03 -0.26
CA SER A 245 1.72 2.22 0.18
C SER A 245 0.97 3.53 -0.02
N GLU A 246 0.11 3.63 -1.03
CA GLU A 246 -0.75 4.81 -1.20
C GLU A 246 -1.84 4.82 -0.14
N ALA A 247 -2.44 3.67 0.14
CA ALA A 247 -3.48 3.51 1.14
C ALA A 247 -2.96 3.74 2.58
N GLU A 248 -1.73 3.34 2.89
CA GLU A 248 -1.05 3.63 4.15
C GLU A 248 -0.99 5.14 4.41
N ILE A 249 -0.50 5.92 3.44
CA ILE A 249 -0.42 7.39 3.55
C ILE A 249 -1.82 8.00 3.70
N ARG A 250 -2.82 7.49 2.96
CA ARG A 250 -4.21 7.97 3.05
C ARG A 250 -4.82 7.70 4.42
N LEU A 251 -4.64 6.49 4.95
CA LEU A 251 -5.13 6.14 6.28
C LEU A 251 -4.46 6.97 7.37
N LEU A 252 -3.15 7.23 7.26
CA LEU A 252 -2.46 8.13 8.18
C LEU A 252 -3.00 9.56 8.09
N ALA A 253 -3.25 10.07 6.88
CA ALA A 253 -3.87 11.37 6.70
C ALA A 253 -5.27 11.42 7.34
N GLU A 254 -6.12 10.42 7.08
CA GLU A 254 -7.48 10.32 7.62
C GLU A 254 -7.49 10.23 9.14
N LYS A 255 -6.60 9.39 9.73
CA LYS A 255 -6.41 9.25 11.18
C LYS A 255 -6.10 10.58 11.86
N HIS A 256 -5.40 11.47 11.16
CA HIS A 256 -5.04 12.80 11.65
C HIS A 256 -5.90 13.93 11.05
N HIS A 257 -7.09 13.60 10.53
CA HIS A 257 -8.06 14.56 9.97
C HIS A 257 -7.50 15.48 8.87
N MET A 258 -6.53 14.98 8.11
CA MET A 258 -5.95 15.65 6.95
C MET A 258 -6.62 15.15 5.66
N PHE A 259 -7.03 16.08 4.80
CA PHE A 259 -7.48 15.74 3.44
C PHE A 259 -6.27 15.37 2.60
N HIS A 260 -6.11 14.08 2.33
CA HIS A 260 -4.98 13.57 1.58
C HIS A 260 -4.97 14.10 0.13
N GLU A 261 -6.12 14.50 -0.40
CA GLU A 261 -6.28 15.14 -1.71
C GLU A 261 -5.66 16.53 -1.79
N ASP A 262 -5.36 17.17 -0.65
CA ASP A 262 -4.66 18.46 -0.61
C ASP A 262 -3.14 18.29 -0.86
N MET A 263 -2.61 17.06 -0.82
CA MET A 263 -1.22 16.75 -1.14
C MET A 263 -1.02 16.42 -2.62
N LYS A 264 0.12 16.84 -3.17
CA LYS A 264 0.54 16.51 -4.54
C LYS A 264 0.84 15.02 -4.71
N GLN A 265 0.51 14.49 -5.88
CA GLN A 265 0.83 13.11 -6.25
C GLN A 265 2.35 12.83 -6.24
N ASP A 266 3.18 13.82 -6.61
CA ASP A 266 4.63 13.68 -6.58
C ASP A 266 5.16 13.43 -5.15
N THR A 267 4.54 14.06 -4.16
CA THR A 267 4.91 13.87 -2.75
C THR A 267 4.53 12.49 -2.24
N PHE A 268 3.37 11.95 -2.65
CA PHE A 268 3.04 10.53 -2.46
C PHE A 268 4.11 9.63 -3.08
N ASN A 269 4.46 9.87 -4.34
CA ASN A 269 5.45 9.06 -5.05
C ASN A 269 6.82 9.10 -4.37
N MET A 270 7.23 10.25 -3.82
CA MET A 270 8.48 10.40 -3.08
C MET A 270 8.46 9.66 -1.73
N PHE A 271 7.37 9.73 -0.96
CA PHE A 271 7.21 8.94 0.26
C PHE A 271 7.29 7.44 -0.04
N ILE A 272 6.54 6.98 -1.04
CA ILE A 272 6.54 5.59 -1.51
C ILE A 272 7.94 5.18 -2.01
N GLY A 273 8.66 6.08 -2.67
CA GLY A 273 10.02 5.88 -3.15
C GLY A 273 11.00 5.61 -2.00
N ASN A 274 10.93 6.39 -0.92
CA ASN A 274 11.78 6.18 0.26
C ASN A 274 11.47 4.86 0.98
N LYS A 275 10.18 4.53 1.14
CA LYS A 275 9.75 3.21 1.66
C LYS A 275 10.36 2.06 0.85
N LYS A 276 10.23 2.12 -0.48
CA LYS A 276 10.77 1.10 -1.39
C LYS A 276 12.29 0.97 -1.27
N LYS A 277 13.02 2.09 -1.21
CA LYS A 277 14.49 2.08 -1.04
C LYS A 277 14.92 1.37 0.24
N LEU A 278 14.32 1.73 1.38
CA LEU A 278 14.65 1.13 2.67
C LEU A 278 14.29 -0.35 2.72
N MET A 279 13.12 -0.71 2.21
CA MET A 279 12.70 -2.11 2.16
C MET A 279 13.57 -2.94 1.20
N GLN A 280 14.04 -2.36 0.09
CA GLN A 280 14.97 -3.05 -0.83
C GLN A 280 16.33 -3.33 -0.19
N GLN A 281 16.81 -2.43 0.67
CA GLN A 281 18.13 -2.54 1.27
C GLN A 281 18.13 -3.30 2.61
N PHE A 282 17.04 -3.19 3.38
CA PHE A 282 16.98 -3.65 4.78
C PHE A 282 15.75 -4.52 5.08
N GLU A 283 14.99 -4.91 4.05
CA GLU A 283 13.79 -5.75 4.16
C GLU A 283 12.78 -5.21 5.19
N GLU A 284 12.23 -6.08 6.04
CA GLU A 284 11.23 -5.76 7.05
C GLU A 284 11.73 -4.72 8.08
N ALA A 285 13.01 -4.76 8.43
CA ALA A 285 13.59 -3.79 9.36
C ALA A 285 13.56 -2.36 8.78
N GLY A 286 13.87 -2.21 7.49
CA GLY A 286 13.78 -0.93 6.79
C GLY A 286 12.34 -0.41 6.67
N LEU A 287 11.38 -1.32 6.45
CA LEU A 287 9.96 -0.99 6.43
C LEU A 287 9.49 -0.48 7.80
N ASN A 288 9.90 -1.14 8.88
CA ASN A 288 9.51 -0.78 10.24
C ASN A 288 10.10 0.58 10.67
N ILE A 289 11.38 0.85 10.35
CA ILE A 289 11.98 2.18 10.57
C ILE A 289 11.17 3.24 9.82
N TYR A 290 10.87 3.01 8.54
CA TYR A 290 10.11 3.95 7.72
C TYR A 290 8.74 4.26 8.33
N ARG A 291 7.99 3.23 8.72
CA ARG A 291 6.66 3.39 9.31
C ARG A 291 6.70 4.13 10.65
N ALA A 292 7.61 3.76 11.55
CA ALA A 292 7.76 4.44 12.83
C ALA A 292 8.05 5.94 12.64
N SER A 293 8.96 6.28 11.73
CA SER A 293 9.25 7.68 11.38
C SER A 293 8.05 8.39 10.75
N LEU A 294 7.33 7.73 9.84
CA LEU A 294 6.21 8.33 9.11
C LEU A 294 5.01 8.58 10.02
N GLU A 295 4.67 7.60 10.87
CA GLU A 295 3.63 7.74 11.88
C GLU A 295 3.93 8.90 12.83
N LYS A 296 5.17 8.99 13.33
CA LYS A 296 5.61 10.09 14.19
C LYS A 296 5.49 11.44 13.48
N TYR A 297 5.90 11.52 12.21
CA TYR A 297 5.80 12.75 11.41
C TYR A 297 4.36 13.20 11.21
N PHE A 298 3.45 12.28 10.85
CA PHE A 298 2.03 12.60 10.73
C PHE A 298 1.42 13.02 12.06
N ALA A 299 1.73 12.32 13.16
CA ALA A 299 1.24 12.68 14.48
C ALA A 299 1.63 14.11 14.89
N GLU A 300 2.90 14.47 14.74
CA GLU A 300 3.43 15.77 15.20
C GLU A 300 3.14 16.93 14.23
N LYS A 301 3.09 16.66 12.92
CA LYS A 301 3.09 17.70 11.89
C LYS A 301 1.90 17.67 10.94
N HIS A 302 0.87 16.84 11.16
CA HIS A 302 -0.32 16.74 10.29
C HIS A 302 -0.87 18.09 9.81
N GLU A 303 -0.95 19.11 10.68
CA GLU A 303 -1.47 20.43 10.30
C GLU A 303 -0.58 21.20 9.30
N ASN A 304 0.70 20.83 9.19
CA ASN A 304 1.72 21.53 8.41
C ASN A 304 2.15 20.75 7.15
N ILE A 305 1.91 19.45 7.06
CA ILE A 305 2.37 18.59 5.95
C ILE A 305 1.97 19.16 4.59
N VAL A 306 0.69 19.51 4.43
CA VAL A 306 0.17 20.12 3.19
C VAL A 306 0.91 21.42 2.85
N TYR A 307 1.29 22.21 3.84
CA TYR A 307 1.98 23.49 3.62
C TYR A 307 3.46 23.30 3.28
N TYR A 308 4.13 22.29 3.85
CA TYR A 308 5.46 21.90 3.38
C TYR A 308 5.41 21.39 1.93
N ASP A 309 4.36 20.67 1.57
CA ASP A 309 4.15 20.12 0.23
C ASP A 309 3.96 21.22 -0.83
N LEU A 310 3.30 22.33 -0.49
CA LEU A 310 3.21 23.50 -1.38
C LEU A 310 4.58 24.03 -1.81
N LYS A 311 5.62 23.80 -1.00
CA LYS A 311 7.03 24.17 -1.28
C LYS A 311 7.91 23.01 -1.70
N ASN A 312 7.34 21.82 -1.95
CA ASN A 312 8.08 20.58 -2.26
C ASN A 312 9.09 20.21 -1.16
N LYS A 313 8.82 20.59 0.10
CA LYS A 313 9.70 20.33 1.25
C LYS A 313 9.19 19.21 2.16
N ALA A 314 7.95 18.74 1.98
CA ALA A 314 7.33 17.77 2.89
C ALA A 314 8.14 16.49 3.06
N VAL A 315 8.67 15.92 1.97
CA VAL A 315 9.45 14.69 2.03
C VAL A 315 10.85 14.94 2.57
N ASN A 316 11.52 16.04 2.19
CA ASN A 316 12.85 16.36 2.70
C ASN A 316 12.80 16.60 4.22
N TYR A 317 11.81 17.37 4.69
CA TYR A 317 11.59 17.60 6.11
C TYR A 317 11.33 16.28 6.86
N PHE A 318 10.56 15.36 6.28
CA PHE A 318 10.39 14.01 6.83
C PHE A 318 11.71 13.23 6.88
N VAL A 319 12.49 13.23 5.80
CA VAL A 319 13.76 12.49 5.73
C VAL A 319 14.75 13.03 6.77
N ASP A 320 14.95 14.34 6.79
CA ASP A 320 15.94 15.00 7.63
C ASP A 320 15.60 14.86 9.12
N PHE A 321 14.37 15.21 9.51
CA PHE A 321 14.03 15.36 10.94
C PHE A 321 13.35 14.13 11.57
N TYR A 322 12.95 13.12 10.77
CA TYR A 322 12.27 11.93 11.29
C TYR A 322 12.93 10.64 10.85
N LEU A 323 13.26 10.48 9.57
CA LEU A 323 13.80 9.22 9.07
C LEU A 323 15.27 9.03 9.47
N LEU A 324 16.11 10.02 9.21
CA LEU A 324 17.53 9.97 9.57
C LEU A 324 17.74 9.93 11.08
N GLU A 325 16.90 10.62 11.84
CA GLU A 325 16.92 10.57 13.31
C GLU A 325 16.57 9.17 13.84
N GLU A 326 15.64 8.46 13.23
CA GLU A 326 15.33 7.08 13.63
C GLU A 326 16.45 6.10 13.25
N ILE A 327 17.05 6.26 12.06
CA ILE A 327 18.23 5.50 11.64
C ILE A 327 19.41 5.76 12.59
N LYS A 328 19.64 7.01 12.99
CA LYS A 328 20.66 7.41 13.96
C LYS A 328 20.50 6.65 15.27
N LYS A 329 19.28 6.59 15.83
CA LYS A 329 19.02 5.81 17.07
C LYS A 329 19.37 4.33 16.92
N VAL A 330 19.08 3.73 15.77
CA VAL A 330 19.43 2.32 15.50
C VAL A 330 20.94 2.14 15.45
N ILE A 331 21.67 3.04 14.77
CA ILE A 331 23.14 3.03 14.71
C ILE A 331 23.76 3.16 16.10
N LEU A 332 23.31 4.13 16.90
CA LEU A 332 23.79 4.35 18.27
C LEU A 332 23.49 3.15 19.17
N SER A 333 22.34 2.51 18.99
CA SER A 333 21.99 1.29 19.72
C SER A 333 22.92 0.15 19.35
N ALA A 334 23.19 -0.06 18.05
CA ALA A 334 24.10 -1.10 17.59
C ALA A 334 25.52 -0.92 18.13
N LEU A 335 26.03 0.32 18.19
CA LEU A 335 27.33 0.65 18.78
C LEU A 335 27.41 0.29 20.27
N LYS A 336 26.34 0.51 21.04
CA LYS A 336 26.26 0.09 22.45
C LYS A 336 26.34 -1.44 22.62
N PHE A 337 25.83 -2.21 21.67
CA PHE A 337 25.77 -3.67 21.80
C PHE A 337 27.08 -4.36 21.44
N GLU A 338 27.89 -3.81 20.53
CA GLU A 338 29.14 -4.46 20.13
C GLU A 338 30.17 -4.59 21.27
N THR A 339 30.07 -3.76 22.30
CA THR A 339 30.88 -3.85 23.53
C THR A 339 30.35 -4.92 24.50
N VAL A 340 29.03 -5.16 24.54
CA VAL A 340 28.36 -6.11 25.45
C VAL A 340 28.35 -7.54 24.88
N LYS A 341 29.48 -8.00 24.33
CA LYS A 341 29.66 -9.38 23.80
C LYS A 341 29.51 -10.51 24.84
N THR A 342 28.95 -10.25 26.02
CA THR A 342 28.70 -11.25 27.07
C THR A 342 27.36 -11.02 27.78
N ARG A 343 26.26 -11.31 27.09
CA ARG A 343 25.12 -12.09 27.62
C ARG A 343 24.13 -12.24 26.47
N GLY A 344 23.78 -13.48 26.18
CA GLY A 344 22.76 -13.77 25.18
C GLY A 344 21.48 -12.99 25.48
N GLU A 345 20.81 -12.59 24.41
CA GLU A 345 19.50 -11.95 24.30
C GLU A 345 19.55 -10.52 23.71
N GLU A 346 18.85 -10.45 22.57
CA GLU A 346 18.14 -9.30 22.01
C GLU A 346 18.92 -7.99 21.82
N PHE A 347 19.27 -7.76 20.54
CA PHE A 347 19.40 -6.42 19.99
C PHE A 347 18.21 -5.57 20.48
N THR A 348 18.38 -4.61 21.39
CA THR A 348 17.26 -3.76 21.84
C THR A 348 16.90 -2.70 20.81
N SER A 349 17.18 -2.91 19.52
CA SER A 349 16.41 -2.23 18.50
C SER A 349 15.04 -2.88 18.49
N GLN A 350 13.98 -2.07 18.43
CA GLN A 350 12.61 -2.54 18.14
C GLN A 350 12.48 -3.30 16.80
N TYR A 351 13.59 -3.53 16.10
CA TYR A 351 13.70 -4.04 14.74
C TYR A 351 14.64 -5.26 14.72
N SER A 352 14.29 -6.28 13.95
CA SER A 352 15.13 -7.46 13.75
C SER A 352 16.07 -7.24 12.56
N PHE A 353 17.38 -7.13 12.80
CA PHE A 353 18.38 -6.95 11.74
C PHE A 353 19.12 -8.26 11.40
N LYS A 354 19.46 -8.43 10.12
CA LYS A 354 20.36 -9.51 9.65
C LYS A 354 21.81 -9.02 9.66
N GLU A 355 22.74 -9.99 9.61
CA GLU A 355 24.17 -9.72 9.46
C GLU A 355 24.42 -8.84 8.22
N GLY A 356 25.12 -7.71 8.40
CA GLY A 356 25.40 -6.73 7.34
C GLY A 356 24.36 -5.60 7.18
N HIS A 357 23.16 -5.69 7.76
CA HIS A 357 22.17 -4.59 7.67
C HIS A 357 22.66 -3.31 8.35
N ILE A 358 23.34 -3.43 9.49
CA ILE A 358 23.92 -2.27 10.20
C ILE A 358 24.94 -1.55 9.33
N HIS A 359 25.79 -2.31 8.63
CA HIS A 359 26.75 -1.73 7.68
C HIS A 359 26.06 -0.97 6.55
N GLY A 360 24.99 -1.54 5.99
CA GLY A 360 24.19 -0.84 4.99
C GLY A 360 23.49 0.40 5.55
N LEU A 361 22.99 0.38 6.79
CA LEU A 361 22.34 1.53 7.42
C LEU A 361 23.31 2.68 7.68
N VAL A 362 24.54 2.38 8.12
CA VAL A 362 25.60 3.37 8.26
C VAL A 362 25.90 4.02 6.91
N ASN A 363 26.07 3.22 5.86
CA ASN A 363 26.31 3.75 4.51
C ASN A 363 25.13 4.57 3.98
N TYR A 364 23.91 4.15 4.26
CA TYR A 364 22.71 4.92 3.93
C TYR A 364 22.69 6.26 4.68
N PHE A 365 23.00 6.26 5.97
CA PHE A 365 23.09 7.49 6.77
C PHE A 365 24.16 8.43 6.19
N ILE A 366 25.38 7.94 5.95
CA ILE A 366 26.48 8.74 5.37
C ILE A 366 26.08 9.37 4.03
N ALA A 367 25.40 8.61 3.17
CA ALA A 367 25.03 9.06 1.82
C ALA A 367 23.86 10.05 1.78
N ASN A 368 22.94 10.00 2.76
CA ASN A 368 21.72 10.80 2.75
C ASN A 368 21.67 11.90 3.82
N SER A 369 22.59 11.88 4.79
CA SER A 369 22.67 12.88 5.85
C SER A 369 23.49 14.11 5.45
N SER A 370 23.13 15.27 6.00
CA SER A 370 23.93 16.49 5.85
C SER A 370 25.19 16.44 6.74
N GLU A 371 26.12 17.36 6.53
CA GLU A 371 27.32 17.46 7.36
C GLU A 371 26.98 17.75 8.83
N GLU A 372 25.92 18.53 9.08
CA GLU A 372 25.42 18.79 10.43
C GLU A 372 24.95 17.51 11.13
N HIS A 373 24.24 16.63 10.43
CA HIS A 373 23.80 15.35 11.00
C HIS A 373 25.00 14.45 11.36
N LYS A 374 26.08 14.48 10.56
CA LYS A 374 27.31 13.74 10.83
C LYS A 374 28.05 14.29 12.05
N VAL A 375 28.07 15.60 12.24
CA VAL A 375 28.62 16.23 13.45
C VAL A 375 27.80 15.85 14.69
N LEU A 376 26.46 15.88 14.59
CA LEU A 376 25.60 15.60 15.75
C LEU A 376 25.62 14.13 16.17
N ILE A 377 25.73 13.18 15.24
CA ILE A 377 25.87 11.77 15.62
C ILE A 377 27.19 11.53 16.38
N ASP A 378 28.27 12.26 16.08
CA ASP A 378 29.52 12.17 16.84
C ASP A 378 29.33 12.62 18.29
N GLN A 379 28.60 13.71 18.51
CA GLN A 379 28.25 14.15 19.86
C GLN A 379 27.44 13.08 20.61
N ASP A 380 26.45 12.49 19.96
CA ASP A 380 25.64 11.41 20.54
C ASP A 380 26.50 10.17 20.86
N ILE A 381 27.49 9.83 20.01
CA ILE A 381 28.46 8.75 20.24
C ILE A 381 29.35 9.06 21.44
N GLN A 382 29.87 10.28 21.55
CA GLN A 382 30.73 10.69 22.67
C GLN A 382 30.02 10.63 24.04
N LEU A 383 28.70 10.87 24.06
CA LEU A 383 27.86 10.71 25.25
C LEU A 383 27.66 9.25 25.66
N ILE A 384 27.97 8.31 24.77
CA ILE A 384 27.87 6.86 25.01
C ILE A 384 29.29 6.30 25.09
N GLN A 385 29.80 6.16 26.31
CA GLN A 385 31.17 5.74 26.56
C GLN A 385 31.54 4.46 25.79
N GLU A 386 30.64 3.47 25.76
CA GLU A 386 30.88 2.22 25.03
C GLU A 386 31.00 2.43 23.50
N ALA A 387 30.17 3.30 22.92
CA ALA A 387 30.18 3.58 21.49
C ALA A 387 31.46 4.33 21.08
N HIS A 388 31.87 5.30 21.91
CA HIS A 388 33.10 6.05 21.70
C HIS A 388 34.34 5.15 21.76
N GLU A 389 34.38 4.17 22.66
CA GLU A 389 35.48 3.19 22.75
C GLU A 389 35.56 2.29 21.50
N VAL A 390 34.43 1.86 20.94
CA VAL A 390 34.39 1.08 19.69
C VAL A 390 34.93 1.88 18.51
N MET A 391 34.48 3.13 18.37
CA MET A 391 34.89 4.02 17.28
C MET A 391 36.38 4.42 17.38
N SER A 392 36.88 4.61 18.60
CA SER A 392 38.27 5.03 18.86
C SER A 392 39.27 3.87 18.92
N SER A 393 38.80 2.63 18.88
CA SER A 393 39.66 1.46 18.96
C SER A 393 40.51 1.28 17.69
N ARG A 394 41.80 0.98 17.86
CA ARG A 394 42.70 0.60 16.75
C ARG A 394 42.26 -0.68 16.01
N THR A 395 41.30 -1.42 16.56
CA THR A 395 40.72 -2.61 15.94
C THR A 395 39.33 -2.37 15.38
N ALA A 396 38.86 -1.11 15.32
CA ALA A 396 37.61 -0.77 14.65
C ALA A 396 37.63 -1.29 13.21
N LYS A 397 36.51 -1.87 12.77
CA LYS A 397 36.32 -2.39 11.42
C LYS A 397 35.10 -1.72 10.81
N ALA A 398 34.96 -1.82 9.49
CA ALA A 398 33.73 -1.44 8.80
C ALA A 398 32.51 -2.09 9.49
N PRO A 399 31.40 -1.35 9.70
CA PRO A 399 31.10 -0.02 9.16
C PRO A 399 31.62 1.18 9.96
N TRP A 400 32.20 0.96 11.14
CA TRP A 400 32.48 2.04 12.10
C TRP A 400 33.61 2.95 11.65
N THR A 401 34.62 2.39 10.98
CA THR A 401 35.68 3.17 10.33
C THR A 401 35.12 4.14 9.30
N ASP A 402 34.18 3.70 8.48
CA ASP A 402 33.61 4.51 7.41
C ASP A 402 32.76 5.66 7.97
N LEU A 403 32.05 5.39 9.07
CA LEU A 403 31.34 6.42 9.82
C LEU A 403 32.31 7.44 10.44
N SER A 404 33.39 6.96 11.06
CA SER A 404 34.43 7.80 11.68
C SER A 404 35.10 8.71 10.65
N ASP A 405 35.44 8.17 9.49
CA ASP A 405 36.06 8.92 8.39
C ASP A 405 35.09 9.97 7.85
N SER A 406 33.81 9.63 7.69
CA SER A 406 32.79 10.59 7.27
C SER A 406 32.55 11.69 8.29
N ILE A 407 32.59 11.39 9.59
CA ILE A 407 32.49 12.38 10.67
C ILE A 407 33.70 13.31 10.63
N THR A 408 34.90 12.75 10.51
CA THR A 408 36.15 13.52 10.44
C THR A 408 36.15 14.47 9.26
N ALA A 409 35.70 14.01 8.08
CA ALA A 409 35.56 14.84 6.90
C ALA A 409 34.55 16.00 7.12
N ALA A 410 33.44 15.75 7.82
CA ALA A 410 32.46 16.77 8.17
C ALA A 410 33.08 17.85 9.07
N PHE A 411 33.81 17.45 10.12
CA PHE A 411 34.52 18.38 11.00
C PHE A 411 35.55 19.21 10.23
N VAL A 412 36.38 18.61 9.38
CA VAL A 412 37.38 19.35 8.57
C VAL A 412 36.71 20.43 7.72
N LYS A 413 35.59 20.09 7.07
CA LYS A 413 34.84 21.04 6.23
C LYS A 413 34.23 22.17 7.06
N HIS A 414 33.66 21.85 8.22
CA HIS A 414 33.13 22.87 9.13
C HIS A 414 34.24 23.75 9.71
N THR A 415 35.38 23.20 10.14
CA THR A 415 36.54 23.97 10.62
C THR A 415 36.98 24.99 9.58
N TYR A 416 37.13 24.59 8.32
CA TYR A 416 37.50 25.52 7.24
C TYR A 416 36.47 26.66 7.08
N THR A 417 35.18 26.32 7.14
CA THR A 417 34.08 27.30 6.99
C THR A 417 34.04 28.26 8.18
N VAL A 418 34.11 27.75 9.40
CA VAL A 418 34.06 28.55 10.64
C VAL A 418 35.30 29.43 10.76
N LYS A 419 36.48 28.90 10.43
CA LYS A 419 37.72 29.69 10.39
C LYS A 419 37.63 30.84 9.39
N GLY A 420 37.15 30.58 8.17
CA GLY A 420 36.93 31.61 7.17
C GLY A 420 35.96 32.71 7.64
N MET A 421 34.82 32.31 8.23
CA MET A 421 33.86 33.26 8.80
C MET A 421 34.45 34.08 9.95
N PHE A 422 35.25 33.45 10.81
CA PHE A 422 35.92 34.10 11.93
C PHE A 422 36.94 35.13 11.45
N GLU A 423 37.78 34.78 10.48
CA GLU A 423 38.75 35.69 9.87
C GLU A 423 38.07 36.89 9.20
N GLU A 424 36.98 36.67 8.46
CA GLU A 424 36.20 37.75 7.86
C GLU A 424 35.62 38.69 8.91
N GLU A 425 35.10 38.15 10.00
CA GLU A 425 34.50 38.94 11.07
C GLU A 425 35.56 39.70 11.88
N CYS A 426 36.73 39.12 12.13
CA CYS A 426 37.89 39.81 12.70
C CYS A 426 38.33 40.96 11.80
N LYS A 427 38.42 40.76 10.48
CA LYS A 427 38.77 41.82 9.51
C LYS A 427 37.77 42.97 9.55
N LYS A 428 36.46 42.68 9.58
CA LYS A 428 35.42 43.73 9.67
C LYS A 428 35.52 44.55 10.95
N ASN A 429 35.93 43.91 12.05
CA ASN A 429 36.06 44.56 13.36
C ASN A 429 37.47 45.11 13.63
N GLY A 430 38.36 45.11 12.64
CA GLY A 430 39.72 45.65 12.77
C GLY A 430 40.62 44.88 13.73
N ILE A 431 40.37 43.58 13.91
CA ILE A 431 41.14 42.70 14.80
C ILE A 431 42.26 42.04 13.99
N ASP A 432 43.50 42.36 14.33
CA ASP A 432 44.69 41.69 13.80
C ASP A 432 44.97 40.36 14.55
N ASN A 433 45.58 39.39 13.87
CA ASN A 433 45.93 38.05 14.38
C ASN A 433 44.73 37.13 14.69
N ALA A 434 43.77 37.05 13.76
CA ALA A 434 42.61 36.14 13.86
C ALA A 434 43.01 34.68 14.13
N ASP A 435 44.10 34.19 13.53
CA ASP A 435 44.57 32.81 13.72
C ASP A 435 44.86 32.47 15.21
N ILE A 436 45.56 33.35 15.92
CA ILE A 436 45.94 33.14 17.34
C ILE A 436 44.70 33.18 18.26
N LEU A 437 43.69 33.97 17.88
CA LEU A 437 42.43 34.02 18.62
C LEU A 437 41.58 32.79 18.34
N PHE A 438 41.60 32.29 17.12
CA PHE A 438 40.87 31.08 16.73
C PHE A 438 41.40 29.84 17.46
N GLU A 439 42.73 29.72 17.61
CA GLU A 439 43.37 28.60 18.36
C GLU A 439 42.97 28.52 19.84
N LYS A 440 42.40 29.59 20.42
CA LYS A 440 41.90 29.60 21.79
C LYS A 440 40.45 29.14 21.93
N ILE A 441 39.75 28.95 20.81
CA ILE A 441 38.36 28.50 20.77
C ILE A 441 38.36 26.97 20.77
N ASP A 442 37.46 26.36 21.54
CA ASP A 442 37.14 24.95 21.34
C ASP A 442 36.38 24.82 20.02
N GLU A 443 37.12 24.59 18.94
CA GLU A 443 36.59 24.51 17.59
C GLU A 443 35.52 23.43 17.48
N LYS A 444 35.68 22.29 18.17
CA LYS A 444 34.72 21.19 18.10
C LYS A 444 33.41 21.56 18.78
N GLU A 445 33.46 22.14 19.98
CA GLU A 445 32.26 22.59 20.68
C GLU A 445 31.52 23.67 19.86
N LEU A 446 32.25 24.61 19.25
CA LEU A 446 31.68 25.63 18.39
C LEU A 446 31.01 25.02 17.14
N ILE A 447 31.67 24.08 16.46
CA ILE A 447 31.12 23.40 15.28
C ILE A 447 29.85 22.63 15.63
N VAL A 448 29.84 21.91 16.75
CA VAL A 448 28.65 21.18 17.24
C VAL A 448 27.50 22.14 17.54
N SER A 449 27.77 23.24 18.24
CA SER A 449 26.78 24.28 18.54
C SER A 449 26.20 24.89 17.25
N LEU A 450 27.04 25.21 16.26
CA LEU A 450 26.61 25.75 14.98
C LEU A 450 25.81 24.73 14.16
N ALA A 451 26.21 23.46 14.15
CA ALA A 451 25.48 22.38 13.47
C ALA A 451 24.08 22.18 14.06
N SER A 452 23.99 22.13 15.39
CA SER A 452 22.71 22.05 16.11
C SER A 452 21.81 23.25 15.80
N ASN A 453 22.36 24.45 15.89
CA ASN A 453 21.64 25.69 15.57
C ASN A 453 21.22 25.75 14.10
N SER A 454 22.04 25.25 13.17
CA SER A 454 21.73 25.18 11.74
C SER A 454 20.51 24.31 11.48
N LEU A 455 20.49 23.07 11.98
CA LEU A 455 19.34 22.17 11.81
C LEU A 455 18.08 22.69 12.50
N LEU A 456 18.20 23.19 13.73
CA LEU A 456 17.08 23.83 14.44
C LEU A 456 16.55 25.06 13.68
N SER A 457 17.43 25.85 13.09
CA SER A 457 17.07 27.02 12.28
C SER A 457 16.37 26.61 10.99
N GLN A 458 16.86 25.58 10.30
CA GLN A 458 16.21 25.02 9.11
C GLN A 458 14.81 24.50 9.43
N GLN A 459 14.67 23.77 10.54
CA GLN A 459 13.40 23.26 11.04
C GLN A 459 12.42 24.40 11.35
N LYS A 460 12.85 25.39 12.15
CA LYS A 460 12.05 26.57 12.51
C LYS A 460 11.65 27.38 11.29
N LYS A 461 12.56 27.58 10.34
CA LYS A 461 12.28 28.31 9.09
C LYS A 461 11.22 27.59 8.26
N ALA A 462 11.31 26.27 8.14
CA ALA A 462 10.29 25.48 7.45
C ALA A 462 8.92 25.57 8.16
N ASP A 463 8.90 25.49 9.48
CA ASP A 463 7.68 25.65 10.30
C ASP A 463 7.07 27.05 10.16
N GLU A 464 7.87 28.11 10.25
CA GLU A 464 7.41 29.49 10.08
C GLU A 464 6.87 29.75 8.68
N GLU A 465 7.55 29.25 7.64
CA GLU A 465 7.08 29.31 6.26
C GLU A 465 5.73 28.60 6.10
N ALA A 466 5.58 27.41 6.67
CA ALA A 466 4.32 26.68 6.67
C ALA A 466 3.20 27.44 7.40
N GLN A 467 3.49 28.06 8.55
CA GLN A 467 2.52 28.88 9.27
C GLN A 467 2.10 30.13 8.48
N LYS A 468 3.04 30.80 7.81
CA LYS A 468 2.72 31.93 6.92
C LYS A 468 1.78 31.49 5.80
N LEU A 469 2.07 30.36 5.14
CA LEU A 469 1.19 29.80 4.10
C LEU A 469 -0.19 29.40 4.65
N LYS A 470 -0.24 28.80 5.83
CA LYS A 470 -1.48 28.46 6.53
C LYS A 470 -2.34 29.69 6.80
N GLN A 471 -1.73 30.80 7.24
CA GLN A 471 -2.44 32.06 7.43
C GLN A 471 -2.98 32.62 6.11
N ILE A 472 -2.18 32.58 5.03
CA ILE A 472 -2.60 33.01 3.69
C ILE A 472 -3.80 32.18 3.21
N VAL A 473 -3.73 30.85 3.30
CA VAL A 473 -4.83 29.95 2.88
C VAL A 473 -6.08 30.18 3.73
N ARG A 474 -5.94 30.34 5.05
CA ARG A 474 -7.06 30.69 5.94
C ARG A 474 -7.70 32.02 5.55
N PHE A 475 -6.92 33.03 5.19
CA PHE A 475 -7.41 34.33 4.73
C PHE A 475 -8.24 34.19 3.43
N PHE A 476 -7.72 33.46 2.44
CA PHE A 476 -8.46 33.24 1.19
C PHE A 476 -9.70 32.35 1.36
N ARG A 477 -9.68 31.34 2.24
CA ARG A 477 -10.89 30.56 2.58
C ARG A 477 -11.96 31.46 3.22
N LYS A 478 -11.59 32.33 4.16
CA LYS A 478 -12.50 33.33 4.75
C LYS A 478 -13.05 34.31 3.70
N LYS A 479 -12.21 34.76 2.75
CA LYS A 479 -12.62 35.65 1.65
C LYS A 479 -13.40 34.97 0.51
N ARG A 480 -13.48 33.64 0.45
CA ARG A 480 -14.42 32.91 -0.46
C ARG A 480 -15.83 32.79 0.12
N ILE A 481 -16.01 32.96 1.43
CA ILE A 481 -17.32 32.91 2.11
C ILE A 481 -18.25 34.15 1.91
N PRO A 482 -17.84 35.35 1.42
CA PRO A 482 -18.75 36.48 1.22
C PRO A 482 -19.35 36.59 -0.19
N LEU A 483 -19.28 35.57 -1.05
CA LEU A 483 -19.99 35.59 -2.35
C LEU A 483 -21.39 34.95 -2.26
N ARG A 484 -21.59 33.92 -1.43
CA ARG A 484 -22.91 33.30 -1.23
C ARG A 484 -23.86 34.18 -0.40
N MET A 485 -23.36 34.97 0.54
CA MET A 485 -24.21 35.94 1.26
C MET A 485 -24.67 37.08 0.35
N ASN A 486 -23.80 37.59 -0.54
CA ASN A 486 -24.19 38.63 -1.49
C ASN A 486 -25.19 38.12 -2.55
N ALA A 487 -25.05 36.87 -3.02
CA ALA A 487 -26.03 36.27 -3.93
C ALA A 487 -27.43 36.16 -3.30
N LYS A 488 -27.52 35.71 -2.03
CA LYS A 488 -28.80 35.68 -1.29
C LYS A 488 -29.35 37.07 -0.99
N LEU A 489 -28.49 38.06 -0.75
CA LEU A 489 -28.92 39.46 -0.56
C LEU A 489 -29.47 40.07 -1.86
N LEU A 490 -28.83 39.78 -3.00
CA LEU A 490 -29.27 40.18 -4.33
C LEU A 490 -30.59 39.51 -4.73
N GLU A 491 -30.75 38.20 -4.48
CA GLU A 491 -32.02 37.50 -4.69
C GLU A 491 -33.15 38.11 -3.87
N LYS A 492 -32.88 38.45 -2.60
CA LYS A 492 -33.88 39.09 -1.72
C LYS A 492 -34.27 40.49 -2.22
N GLN A 493 -33.31 41.29 -2.68
CA GLN A 493 -33.57 42.62 -3.26
C GLN A 493 -34.33 42.55 -4.59
N GLU A 494 -34.05 41.55 -5.44
CA GLU A 494 -34.83 41.31 -6.67
C GLU A 494 -36.26 40.88 -6.38
N GLN A 495 -36.46 40.06 -5.34
CA GLN A 495 -37.78 39.61 -4.94
C GLN A 495 -38.63 40.77 -4.40
N GLU A 496 -38.06 41.64 -3.57
CA GLU A 496 -38.71 42.87 -3.10
C GLU A 496 -39.03 43.83 -4.24
N ARG A 497 -38.15 43.96 -5.25
CA ARG A 497 -38.42 44.76 -6.46
C ARG A 497 -39.58 44.21 -7.29
N ARG A 498 -39.66 42.88 -7.46
CA ARG A 498 -40.77 42.22 -8.18
C ARG A 498 -42.10 42.41 -7.46
N GLU A 499 -42.10 42.33 -6.14
CA GLU A 499 -43.30 42.59 -5.33
C GLU A 499 -43.77 44.05 -5.43
N GLN A 500 -42.85 45.02 -5.43
CA GLN A 500 -43.19 46.43 -5.63
C GLN A 500 -43.75 46.69 -7.04
N GLN A 501 -43.17 46.10 -8.08
CA GLN A 501 -43.69 46.22 -9.45
C GLN A 501 -45.07 45.57 -9.60
N ASN A 502 -45.31 44.43 -8.97
CA ASN A 502 -46.63 43.80 -8.97
C ASN A 502 -47.67 44.63 -8.21
N LYS A 503 -47.30 45.24 -7.08
CA LYS A 503 -48.18 46.19 -6.37
C LYS A 503 -48.53 47.42 -7.22
N GLN A 504 -47.58 47.94 -7.99
CA GLN A 504 -47.86 49.05 -8.92
C GLN A 504 -48.77 48.62 -10.08
N ARG A 505 -48.60 47.40 -10.61
CA ARG A 505 -49.47 46.86 -11.68
C ARG A 505 -50.89 46.60 -11.22
N THR A 506 -51.09 46.05 -10.02
CA THR A 506 -52.43 45.88 -9.44
C THR A 506 -53.08 47.22 -9.12
N HIS A 507 -52.31 48.21 -8.65
CA HIS A 507 -52.85 49.56 -8.44
C HIS A 507 -53.32 50.21 -9.75
N LYS A 508 -52.58 50.01 -10.86
CA LYS A 508 -52.93 50.54 -12.18
C LYS A 508 -54.16 49.83 -12.78
N SER A 509 -54.21 48.50 -12.67
CA SER A 509 -55.36 47.68 -13.09
C SER A 509 -56.65 48.01 -12.34
N ASN A 510 -56.57 48.41 -11.06
CA ASN A 510 -57.75 48.81 -10.29
C ASN A 510 -58.26 50.21 -10.69
N PHE A 511 -57.38 51.09 -11.19
CA PHE A 511 -57.79 52.38 -11.74
C PHE A 511 -58.41 52.24 -13.13
N ASP A 512 -57.86 51.37 -13.99
CA ASP A 512 -58.41 51.11 -15.33
C ASP A 512 -59.82 50.50 -15.28
N TRP A 513 -60.17 49.79 -14.20
CA TRP A 513 -61.53 49.25 -13.99
C TRP A 513 -62.55 50.31 -13.54
N LEU A 514 -62.09 51.42 -12.92
CA LEU A 514 -62.95 52.51 -12.48
C LEU A 514 -63.29 53.51 -13.61
N GLU A 515 -62.47 53.59 -14.67
CA GLU A 515 -62.73 54.46 -15.83
C GLU A 515 -63.67 53.84 -16.89
N GLN A 516 -64.06 52.56 -16.74
CA GLN A 516 -64.98 51.87 -17.66
C GLN A 516 -66.42 51.70 -17.09
N ARG A 517 -66.84 52.58 -16.17
CA ARG A 517 -68.22 52.64 -15.66
C ARG A 517 -68.91 53.96 -15.91
#